data_AF-A0A950AHV2-F1
#
_entry.id   AF-A0A950AHV2-F1
#
_cell.length_a   1.000
_cell.length_b   1.000
_cell.length_c   1.000
_cell.angle_alpha   90.00
_cell.angle_beta   90.00
_cell.angle_gamma   90.00
#
_symmetry.space_group_name_H-M   'P 1'
#
loop_
_entity.id
_entity.type
_entity.pdbx_description
1 polymer ?
#
loop_
_entity_poly.entity_id
_entity_poly.type
_entity_poly.pdbx_seq_one_letter_code
_entity_poly.pdbx_strand_id
1 'polypeptide(L)'
;MANYRLEGPKEARMYEVILPKKLNYFGKVQQVLEELFDEEAIRAVPFVRKAIARSRRRDASFDEEGWIKTLGRATRGYSIYEMDGRYLSAQGPVDERVLIIRFIFHNPGDEADPKTDFLAASQEVVQYLVAQRFAAELGVEEEIWFLEYNHPKLAIWRKSGAEVPHEEDQP
;
A
#
# COMPACT_ATOMS: atom_id res chain seq x y z
N MET A 1 -31.53 -17.42 6.27
CA MET A 1 -30.10 -17.37 6.61
C MET A 1 -29.37 -16.78 5.42
N ALA A 2 -28.44 -15.84 5.64
CA ALA A 2 -27.63 -15.35 4.54
C ALA A 2 -26.74 -16.49 4.03
N ASN A 3 -26.83 -16.80 2.74
CA ASN A 3 -25.91 -17.75 2.12
C ASN A 3 -24.57 -17.03 1.91
N TYR A 4 -23.48 -17.70 2.23
CA TYR A 4 -22.13 -17.20 2.03
C TYR A 4 -21.36 -18.17 1.13
N ARG A 5 -20.47 -17.64 0.31
CA ARG A 5 -19.55 -18.42 -0.52
C ARG A 5 -18.13 -17.90 -0.36
N LEU A 6 -17.17 -18.80 -0.51
CA LEU A 6 -15.76 -18.45 -0.60
C LEU A 6 -15.41 -18.25 -2.08
N GLU A 7 -14.88 -17.08 -2.42
CA GLU A 7 -14.43 -16.70 -3.77
C GLU A 7 -12.90 -16.70 -3.79
N GLY A 8 -12.30 -17.40 -4.75
CA GLY A 8 -10.85 -17.52 -4.90
C GLY A 8 -10.37 -18.96 -5.18
N PRO A 9 -9.05 -19.22 -5.12
CA PRO A 9 -7.98 -18.29 -4.76
C PRO A 9 -7.76 -17.21 -5.84
N LYS A 10 -7.68 -15.94 -5.41
CA LYS A 10 -7.30 -14.81 -6.27
C LYS A 10 -5.82 -14.49 -6.14
N GLU A 11 -5.23 -13.96 -7.21
CA GLU A 11 -3.90 -13.36 -7.15
C GLU A 11 -3.91 -12.17 -6.19
N ALA A 12 -2.86 -12.08 -5.38
CA ALA A 12 -2.66 -10.98 -4.48
C ALA A 12 -1.17 -10.60 -4.44
N ARG A 13 -0.90 -9.41 -3.92
CA ARG A 13 0.41 -9.02 -3.44
C ARG A 13 0.31 -8.57 -1.99
N MET A 14 1.30 -8.94 -1.19
CA MET A 14 1.31 -8.62 0.22
C MET A 14 2.68 -8.06 0.60
N TYR A 15 2.64 -6.92 1.26
CA TYR A 15 3.82 -6.21 1.72
C TYR A 15 3.72 -5.89 3.20
N GLU A 16 4.86 -5.87 3.87
CA GLU A 16 4.98 -5.34 5.22
C GLU A 16 6.08 -4.29 5.27
N VAL A 17 5.77 -3.18 5.93
CA VAL A 17 6.73 -2.15 6.30
C VAL A 17 6.85 -2.18 7.82
N ILE A 18 8.07 -2.44 8.29
CA ILE A 18 8.38 -2.57 9.71
C ILE A 18 9.27 -1.40 10.12
N LEU A 19 8.91 -0.74 11.21
CA LEU A 19 9.66 0.38 11.79
C LEU A 19 9.72 0.26 13.32
N PRO A 20 10.80 0.72 13.96
CA PRO A 20 10.89 0.76 15.42
C PRO A 20 9.83 1.69 15.99
N LYS A 21 9.20 1.28 17.09
CA LYS A 21 8.16 2.08 17.75
C LYS A 21 8.79 3.16 18.62
N LYS A 22 9.04 4.33 18.04
CA LYS A 22 9.46 5.53 18.77
C LYS A 22 8.30 6.52 18.89
N LEU A 23 8.14 7.12 20.07
CA LEU A 23 6.99 8.01 20.38
C LEU A 23 6.85 9.19 19.41
N ASN A 24 7.97 9.72 18.92
CA ASN A 24 8.02 10.83 17.98
C ASN A 24 7.61 10.46 16.55
N TYR A 25 7.51 9.17 16.21
CA TYR A 25 7.15 8.73 14.85
C TYR A 25 5.64 8.66 14.64
N PHE A 26 4.86 8.46 15.70
CA PHE A 26 3.45 8.09 15.59
C PHE A 26 2.61 9.08 14.76
N GLY A 27 2.71 10.39 15.06
CA GLY A 27 1.94 11.40 14.33
C GLY A 27 2.33 11.47 12.85
N LYS A 28 3.61 11.26 12.54
CA LYS A 28 4.10 11.27 11.16
C LYS A 28 3.73 9.99 10.41
N VAL A 29 3.77 8.83 11.09
CA VAL A 29 3.29 7.55 10.53
C VAL A 29 1.81 7.66 10.16
N GLN A 30 0.97 8.18 11.06
CA GLN A 30 -0.45 8.41 10.77
C GLN A 30 -0.64 9.34 9.57
N GLN A 31 0.06 10.48 9.56
CA GLN A 31 -0.01 11.44 8.46
C GLN A 31 0.30 10.77 7.10
N VAL A 32 1.43 10.08 6.98
CA VAL A 32 1.81 9.42 5.71
C VAL A 32 0.76 8.40 5.29
N LEU A 33 0.21 7.63 6.23
CA LEU A 33 -0.79 6.60 5.96
C LEU A 33 -2.17 7.17 5.57
N GLU A 34 -2.58 8.30 6.14
CA GLU A 34 -3.80 9.02 5.75
C GLU A 34 -3.67 9.64 4.37
N GLU A 35 -2.50 10.20 4.06
CA GLU A 35 -2.20 10.80 2.76
C GLU A 35 -2.13 9.78 1.62
N LEU A 36 -2.10 8.46 1.89
CA LEU A 36 -2.21 7.42 0.85
C LEU A 36 -3.57 7.41 0.15
N PHE A 37 -4.59 8.01 0.75
CA PHE A 37 -5.95 8.08 0.20
C PHE A 37 -6.27 9.47 -0.39
N ASP A 38 -5.32 10.42 -0.34
CA ASP A 38 -5.48 11.78 -0.83
C ASP A 38 -4.65 11.99 -2.10
N GLU A 39 -5.33 12.12 -3.23
CA GLU A 39 -4.69 12.31 -4.54
C GLU A 39 -3.78 13.56 -4.59
N GLU A 40 -4.16 14.65 -3.93
CA GLU A 40 -3.34 15.87 -3.88
C GLU A 40 -2.09 15.66 -3.04
N ALA A 41 -2.22 14.96 -1.92
CA ALA A 41 -1.08 14.60 -1.09
C ALA A 41 -0.12 13.65 -1.84
N ILE A 42 -0.64 12.66 -2.58
CA ILE A 42 0.14 11.77 -3.44
C ILE A 42 0.90 12.59 -4.49
N ARG A 43 0.23 13.53 -5.19
CA ARG A 43 0.86 14.41 -6.19
C ARG A 43 1.98 15.26 -5.58
N ALA A 44 1.85 15.67 -4.32
CA ALA A 44 2.85 16.49 -3.63
C ALA A 44 4.15 15.73 -3.29
N VAL A 45 4.10 14.38 -3.22
CA VAL A 45 5.27 13.56 -2.88
C VAL A 45 6.41 13.80 -3.88
N PRO A 46 7.63 14.18 -3.41
CA PRO A 46 8.76 14.46 -4.30
C PRO A 46 9.12 13.34 -5.27
N PHE A 47 8.98 12.08 -4.85
CA PHE A 47 9.21 10.93 -5.74
C PHE A 47 8.15 10.87 -6.85
N VAL A 48 6.87 11.02 -6.51
CA VAL A 48 5.74 11.01 -7.46
C VAL A 48 5.93 12.10 -8.51
N ARG A 49 6.29 13.32 -8.09
CA ARG A 49 6.61 14.43 -9.02
C ARG A 49 7.74 14.08 -9.99
N LYS A 50 8.79 13.40 -9.50
CA LYS A 50 9.91 12.94 -10.36
C LYS A 50 9.47 11.81 -11.30
N ALA A 51 8.63 10.90 -10.85
CA ALA A 51 8.09 9.80 -11.66
C ALA A 51 7.22 10.36 -12.79
N ILE A 52 6.28 11.25 -12.48
CA ILE A 52 5.46 11.98 -13.46
C ILE A 52 6.32 12.69 -14.50
N ALA A 53 7.29 13.49 -14.05
CA ALA A 53 8.16 14.23 -14.96
C ALA A 53 8.97 13.30 -15.88
N ARG A 54 9.35 12.12 -15.39
CA ARG A 54 10.05 11.09 -16.18
C ARG A 54 9.10 10.43 -17.19
N SER A 55 7.88 10.07 -16.78
CA SER A 55 6.88 9.44 -17.64
C SER A 55 6.46 10.37 -18.77
N ARG A 56 6.12 11.63 -18.46
CA ARG A 56 5.80 12.67 -19.48
C ARG A 56 6.90 12.89 -20.52
N ARG A 57 8.17 12.67 -20.16
CA ARG A 57 9.31 12.77 -21.11
C ARG A 57 9.42 11.56 -22.03
N ARG A 58 8.98 10.38 -21.56
CA ARG A 58 9.06 9.12 -22.31
C ARG A 58 7.82 8.89 -23.16
N ASP A 59 6.68 9.36 -22.69
CA ASP A 59 5.38 9.15 -23.30
C ASP A 59 4.55 10.43 -23.17
N ALA A 60 4.25 11.05 -24.33
CA ALA A 60 3.43 12.26 -24.39
C ALA A 60 1.94 11.97 -24.12
N SER A 61 1.52 10.71 -24.18
CA SER A 61 0.16 10.26 -23.89
C SER A 61 -0.03 9.77 -22.45
N PHE A 62 0.97 9.96 -21.58
CA PHE A 62 0.90 9.55 -20.17
C PHE A 62 -0.29 10.22 -19.45
N ASP A 63 -1.24 9.39 -19.05
CA ASP A 63 -2.39 9.79 -18.24
C ASP A 63 -2.02 9.86 -16.76
N GLU A 64 -1.51 11.02 -16.34
CA GLU A 64 -1.16 11.27 -14.94
C GLU A 64 -2.36 11.18 -14.00
N GLU A 65 -3.51 11.68 -14.43
CA GLU A 65 -4.71 11.70 -13.60
C GLU A 65 -5.20 10.27 -13.32
N GLY A 66 -5.25 9.44 -14.37
CA GLY A 66 -5.55 8.02 -14.23
C GLY A 66 -4.52 7.28 -13.38
N TRP A 67 -3.23 7.61 -13.51
CA TRP A 67 -2.17 7.00 -12.72
C TRP A 67 -2.27 7.37 -11.23
N ILE A 68 -2.51 8.64 -10.88
CA ILE A 68 -2.68 9.08 -9.48
C ILE A 68 -3.94 8.46 -8.86
N LYS A 69 -5.05 8.39 -9.61
CA LYS A 69 -6.27 7.68 -9.18
C LYS A 69 -6.01 6.21 -8.92
N THR A 70 -5.23 5.55 -9.78
CA THR A 70 -4.79 4.17 -9.55
C THR A 70 -3.96 4.07 -8.27
N LEU A 71 -3.07 5.05 -8.05
CA LEU A 71 -2.35 5.37 -6.81
C LEU A 71 -3.20 5.15 -5.54
N GLY A 72 -4.18 6.05 -5.40
CA GLY A 72 -5.06 6.10 -4.24
C GLY A 72 -5.98 4.88 -4.16
N ARG A 73 -6.57 4.44 -5.28
CA ARG A 73 -7.54 3.32 -5.29
C ARG A 73 -6.90 1.96 -5.02
N ALA A 74 -5.65 1.76 -5.43
CA ALA A 74 -4.91 0.54 -5.11
C ALA A 74 -4.68 0.42 -3.60
N THR A 75 -4.50 1.55 -2.91
CA THR A 75 -4.46 1.61 -1.45
C THR A 75 -5.86 1.43 -0.89
N ARG A 76 -6.34 0.18 -0.81
CA ARG A 76 -7.68 -0.13 -0.26
C ARG A 76 -7.73 -0.13 1.26
N GLY A 77 -6.57 -0.15 1.89
CA GLY A 77 -6.43 -0.21 3.33
C GLY A 77 -5.11 -0.86 3.73
N TYR A 78 -4.83 -0.76 5.01
CA TYR A 78 -3.69 -1.39 5.65
C TYR A 78 -4.11 -1.90 7.02
N SER A 79 -3.30 -2.80 7.58
CA SER A 79 -3.41 -3.20 8.99
C SER A 79 -2.16 -2.77 9.72
N ILE A 80 -2.31 -2.19 10.92
CA ILE A 80 -1.20 -1.87 11.80
C ILE A 80 -1.29 -2.78 13.02
N TYR A 81 -0.17 -3.37 13.39
CA TYR A 81 -0.04 -4.10 14.64
C TYR A 81 1.37 -3.95 15.22
N GLU A 82 1.49 -4.18 16.52
CA GLU A 82 2.75 -4.08 17.25
C GLU A 82 3.30 -5.48 17.52
N MET A 83 4.62 -5.60 17.46
CA MET A 83 5.31 -6.83 17.80
C MET A 83 6.52 -6.50 18.68
N ASP A 84 6.67 -7.23 19.78
CA ASP A 84 7.90 -7.25 20.55
C ASP A 84 8.82 -8.32 19.94
N GLY A 85 10.05 -7.94 19.62
CA GLY A 85 11.01 -8.83 18.99
C GLY A 85 12.42 -8.65 19.54
N ARG A 86 13.23 -9.69 19.34
CA ARG A 86 14.67 -9.65 19.62
C ARG A 86 15.42 -9.76 18.30
N TYR A 87 16.07 -8.66 17.93
CA TYR A 87 16.74 -8.50 16.63
C TYR A 87 18.25 -8.53 16.81
N LEU A 88 18.99 -8.94 15.78
CA LEU A 88 20.45 -8.92 15.80
C LEU A 88 20.92 -7.61 15.15
N SER A 89 21.60 -6.74 15.91
CA SER A 89 22.31 -5.58 15.38
C SER A 89 23.83 -5.83 15.35
N ALA A 90 24.58 -4.92 14.73
CA ALA A 90 26.04 -4.97 14.71
C ALA A 90 26.67 -4.92 16.13
N GLN A 91 25.95 -4.40 17.12
CA GLN A 91 26.40 -4.29 18.51
C GLN A 91 25.92 -5.45 19.40
N GLY A 92 25.11 -6.37 18.85
CA GLY A 92 24.56 -7.51 19.56
C GLY A 92 23.03 -7.59 19.47
N PRO A 93 22.39 -8.50 20.22
CA PRO A 93 20.94 -8.62 20.21
C PRO A 93 20.28 -7.42 20.89
N VAL A 94 19.24 -6.88 20.29
CA VAL A 94 18.43 -5.76 20.78
C VAL A 94 16.99 -6.22 20.92
N ASP A 95 16.42 -6.02 22.11
CA ASP A 95 14.98 -6.17 22.32
C ASP A 95 14.30 -4.86 21.89
N GLU A 96 13.42 -4.92 20.91
CA GLU A 96 12.80 -3.75 20.29
C GLU A 96 11.30 -4.02 20.08
N ARG A 97 10.49 -2.99 20.30
CA ARG A 97 9.08 -2.99 19.89
C ARG A 97 8.98 -2.37 18.52
N VAL A 98 8.37 -3.08 17.57
CA VAL A 98 8.18 -2.59 16.21
C VAL A 98 6.72 -2.39 15.87
N LEU A 99 6.46 -1.43 14.99
CA LEU A 99 5.20 -1.26 14.28
C LEU A 99 5.31 -1.98 12.94
N ILE A 100 4.33 -2.84 12.65
CA ILE A 100 4.22 -3.55 11.37
C ILE A 100 2.98 -3.03 10.66
N ILE A 101 3.18 -2.53 9.44
CA ILE A 101 2.11 -2.05 8.58
C ILE A 101 2.00 -3.00 7.40
N ARG A 102 0.89 -3.71 7.31
CA ARG A 102 0.62 -4.71 6.27
C ARG A 102 -0.32 -4.14 5.22
N PHE A 103 0.05 -4.33 3.96
CA PHE A 103 -0.76 -4.01 2.80
C PHE A 103 -1.10 -5.29 2.04
N ILE A 104 -2.36 -5.41 1.60
CA ILE A 104 -2.83 -6.52 0.76
C ILE A 104 -3.50 -5.92 -0.47
N PHE A 105 -2.97 -6.23 -1.64
CA PHE A 105 -3.47 -5.77 -2.93
C PHE A 105 -4.11 -6.94 -3.67
N HIS A 106 -5.28 -6.69 -4.25
CA HIS A 106 -5.94 -7.60 -5.19
C HIS A 106 -6.80 -6.77 -6.15
N ASN A 107 -6.99 -7.23 -7.38
CA ASN A 107 -7.89 -6.58 -8.32
C ASN A 107 -9.36 -6.87 -7.94
N PRO A 108 -10.28 -5.89 -7.99
CA PRO A 108 -11.68 -6.05 -7.60
C PRO A 108 -12.50 -6.90 -8.56
N GLY A 109 -12.09 -6.98 -9.83
CA GLY A 109 -12.70 -7.80 -10.87
C GLY A 109 -11.87 -9.05 -11.19
N ASP A 110 -12.45 -9.95 -12.00
CA ASP A 110 -11.78 -11.15 -12.50
C ASP A 110 -10.93 -10.89 -13.75
N GLU A 111 -11.09 -9.72 -14.38
CA GLU A 111 -10.28 -9.26 -15.50
C GLU A 111 -9.33 -8.13 -15.07
N ALA A 112 -8.10 -8.18 -15.56
CA ALA A 112 -7.14 -7.09 -15.40
C ALA A 112 -7.50 -5.99 -16.41
N ASP A 113 -8.28 -5.00 -15.99
CA ASP A 113 -8.37 -3.73 -16.71
C ASP A 113 -7.07 -2.96 -16.46
N PRO A 114 -6.31 -2.57 -17.51
CA PRO A 114 -5.09 -1.78 -17.36
C PRO A 114 -5.28 -0.49 -16.54
N LYS A 115 -6.50 0.05 -16.49
CA LYS A 115 -6.84 1.24 -15.68
C LYS A 115 -7.06 0.94 -14.20
N THR A 116 -7.14 -0.33 -13.80
CA THR A 116 -7.36 -0.78 -12.42
C THR A 116 -6.46 -1.97 -12.03
N ASP A 117 -5.26 -2.04 -12.61
CA ASP A 117 -4.29 -3.06 -12.21
C ASP A 117 -3.57 -2.66 -10.91
N PHE A 118 -4.23 -2.95 -9.79
CA PHE A 118 -3.72 -2.67 -8.45
C PHE A 118 -2.51 -3.54 -8.10
N LEU A 119 -2.38 -4.72 -8.72
CA LEU A 119 -1.20 -5.57 -8.55
C LEU A 119 0.04 -4.96 -9.22
N ALA A 120 -0.12 -4.31 -10.38
CA ALA A 120 0.98 -3.58 -11.01
C ALA A 120 1.37 -2.34 -10.19
N ALA A 121 0.40 -1.62 -9.63
CA ALA A 121 0.63 -0.41 -8.84
C ALA A 121 1.17 -0.68 -7.42
N SER A 122 0.98 -1.90 -6.88
CA SER A 122 1.19 -2.18 -5.46
C SER A 122 2.61 -1.90 -4.97
N GLN A 123 3.62 -2.22 -5.79
CA GLN A 123 5.00 -1.98 -5.42
C GLN A 123 5.28 -0.47 -5.37
N GLU A 124 4.76 0.30 -6.31
CA GLU A 124 4.93 1.75 -6.32
C GLU A 124 4.28 2.39 -5.09
N VAL A 125 3.08 1.93 -4.72
CA VAL A 125 2.39 2.36 -3.50
C VAL A 125 3.26 2.12 -2.27
N VAL A 126 3.65 0.86 -1.99
CA VAL A 126 4.31 0.56 -0.72
C VAL A 126 5.77 1.04 -0.71
N GLN A 127 6.49 0.89 -1.81
CA GLN A 127 7.89 1.32 -1.87
C GLN A 127 8.02 2.84 -1.83
N TYR A 128 7.23 3.56 -2.65
CA TYR A 128 7.44 4.99 -2.84
C TYR A 128 6.55 5.86 -1.96
N LEU A 129 5.28 5.49 -1.77
CA LEU A 129 4.36 6.28 -0.96
C LEU A 129 4.48 5.94 0.53
N VAL A 130 5.08 4.81 0.90
CA VAL A 130 5.22 4.41 2.30
C VAL A 130 6.68 4.34 2.72
N ALA A 131 7.44 3.36 2.22
CA ALA A 131 8.77 3.08 2.73
C ALA A 131 9.74 4.26 2.52
N GLN A 132 9.78 4.85 1.32
CA GLN A 132 10.62 6.02 1.06
C GLN A 132 10.19 7.26 1.84
N ARG A 133 8.89 7.43 2.07
CA ARG A 133 8.38 8.56 2.87
C ARG A 133 8.74 8.41 4.34
N PHE A 134 8.61 7.22 4.90
CA PHE A 134 9.08 6.96 6.26
C PHE A 134 10.58 7.17 6.39
N ALA A 135 11.38 6.63 5.47
CA ALA A 135 12.81 6.84 5.44
C ALA A 135 13.14 8.35 5.46
N ALA A 136 12.56 9.13 4.54
CA ALA A 136 12.85 10.56 4.40
C ALA A 136 12.29 11.45 5.52
N GLU A 137 11.10 11.16 6.04
CA GLU A 137 10.40 12.02 7.01
C GLU A 137 10.67 11.63 8.47
N LEU A 138 11.08 10.39 8.74
CA LEU A 138 11.40 9.90 10.08
C LEU A 138 12.91 9.75 10.32
N GLY A 139 13.74 9.76 9.28
CA GLY A 139 15.19 9.54 9.37
C GLY A 139 15.53 8.12 9.86
N VAL A 140 14.81 7.13 9.34
CA VAL A 140 14.88 5.71 9.74
C VAL A 140 15.44 4.82 8.63
N GLU A 141 16.26 5.37 7.75
CA GLU A 141 16.79 4.69 6.55
C GLU A 141 17.43 3.32 6.89
N GLU A 142 18.10 3.23 8.04
CA GLU A 142 18.80 2.02 8.52
C GLU A 142 17.94 1.16 9.46
N GLU A 143 16.73 1.60 9.80
CA GLU A 143 15.84 0.97 10.79
C GLU A 143 14.49 0.54 10.18
N ILE A 144 14.29 0.75 8.88
CA ILE A 144 13.08 0.32 8.16
C ILE A 144 13.33 -1.01 7.44
N TRP A 145 12.44 -1.97 7.66
CA TRP A 145 12.43 -3.22 6.89
C TRP A 145 11.22 -3.27 5.97
N PHE A 146 11.47 -3.61 4.71
CA PHE A 146 10.45 -3.83 3.70
C PHE A 146 10.45 -5.31 3.33
N LEU A 147 9.30 -5.97 3.51
CA LEU A 147 9.12 -7.36 3.16
C LEU A 147 8.06 -7.48 2.07
N GLU A 148 8.39 -8.26 1.05
CA GLU A 148 7.44 -8.74 0.04
C GLU A 148 7.23 -10.23 0.24
N TYR A 149 5.97 -10.65 0.35
CA TYR A 149 5.62 -12.05 0.44
C TYR A 149 5.44 -12.62 -0.96
N ASN A 150 6.12 -13.73 -1.23
CA ASN A 150 6.08 -14.38 -2.54
C ASN A 150 4.75 -15.13 -2.75
N HIS A 151 4.06 -14.82 -3.84
CA HIS A 151 2.86 -15.50 -4.35
C HIS A 151 1.70 -15.71 -3.34
N PRO A 152 1.25 -14.67 -2.61
CA PRO A 152 0.10 -14.82 -1.71
C PRO A 152 -1.18 -15.11 -2.52
N LYS A 153 -2.04 -15.96 -1.98
CA LYS A 153 -3.36 -16.26 -2.53
C LYS A 153 -4.43 -15.79 -1.57
N LEU A 154 -5.41 -15.06 -2.10
CA LEU A 154 -6.50 -14.49 -1.30
C LEU A 154 -7.80 -15.25 -1.56
N ALA A 155 -8.48 -15.66 -0.49
CA ALA A 155 -9.84 -16.16 -0.56
C ALA A 155 -10.78 -15.18 0.17
N ILE A 156 -11.84 -14.75 -0.50
CA ILE A 156 -12.74 -13.70 -0.02
C ILE A 156 -14.09 -14.31 0.31
N TRP A 157 -14.57 -14.08 1.53
CA TRP A 157 -15.92 -14.44 1.93
C TRP A 157 -16.93 -13.45 1.34
N ARG A 158 -17.86 -13.94 0.52
CA ARG A 158 -18.92 -13.13 -0.10
C ARG A 158 -20.29 -13.58 0.38
N LYS A 159 -21.18 -12.62 0.59
CA LYS A 159 -22.61 -12.86 0.79
C LYS A 159 -23.28 -13.12 -0.56
N SER A 160 -23.97 -14.24 -0.71
CA SER A 160 -24.75 -14.57 -1.91
C SER A 160 -25.91 -13.58 -2.07
N GLY A 161 -26.04 -12.99 -3.25
CA GLY A 161 -27.12 -12.02 -3.56
C GLY A 161 -26.81 -10.57 -3.18
N ALA A 162 -25.60 -10.25 -2.73
CA ALA A 162 -25.13 -8.87 -2.77
C ALA A 162 -24.76 -8.55 -4.23
N GLU A 163 -25.63 -7.82 -4.93
CA GLU A 163 -25.23 -7.11 -6.15
C GLU A 163 -23.99 -6.27 -5.78
N VAL A 164 -22.95 -6.36 -6.62
CA VAL A 164 -21.80 -5.48 -6.50
C VAL A 164 -22.36 -4.07 -6.60
N PRO A 165 -22.11 -3.16 -5.64
CA PRO A 165 -22.47 -1.77 -5.82
C PRO A 165 -21.75 -1.33 -7.09
N HIS A 166 -22.50 -1.07 -8.17
CA HIS A 166 -21.95 -0.33 -9.29
C HIS A 166 -21.49 1.00 -8.69
N GLU A 167 -20.19 1.30 -8.77
CA GLU A 167 -19.63 2.62 -8.50
C GLU A 167 -20.05 3.60 -9.62
N GLU A 168 -21.35 3.67 -9.91
CA GLU A 168 -22.00 4.68 -10.73
C GLU A 168 -23.09 5.31 -9.85
N ASP A 169 -22.66 6.31 -9.09
CA ASP A 169 -23.43 7.54 -8.83
C ASP A 169 -22.72 8.31 -7.71
N GLN A 170 -21.88 9.26 -8.10
CA GLN A 170 -21.77 10.51 -7.36
C GLN A 170 -22.17 11.65 -8.29
N PRO A 171 -22.99 12.60 -7.82
CA PRO A 171 -23.43 13.75 -8.60
C PRO A 171 -22.30 14.73 -8.94
#